data_AF-A0A059JED9-F1
#
_entry.id   AF-A0A059JED9-F1
#
_cell.length_a   1.000
_cell.length_b   1.000
_cell.length_c   1.000
_cell.angle_alpha   90.00
_cell.angle_beta   90.00
_cell.angle_gamma   90.00
#
_symmetry.space_group_name_H-M   'P 1'
#
loop_
_entity.id
_entity.type
_entity.pdbx_description
1 polymer ?
#
loop_
_entity_poly.entity_id
_entity_poly.type
_entity_poly.pdbx_seq_one_letter_code
_entity_poly.pdbx_strand_id
1 'polypeptide(L)'
;MRSRRFKHTQIDWRMSAKIKWNSMMKTFLCVMVRCYTPDWEKFTDLFNIAFANNLKACGFHDGTRTQPLRSQWNHLKHWKDPIWICVNGTPLAQWVGLSLFVEMIERTAHGKVRLFAQRGVDIPHLLAMGKEARLERISSSSSTTPTQTRIQQTPPESPIQIISPVRPQLPPTPHVSDSPVPPLLARENLPSEMLTPTQSPSKSASYNLTPSSSLPSPLQSVRPDVTPPPLLFRFWDENSGGMNSADKFVAGMWDLEDSTIPIPDHSTIHPRIISTLVRMHLTRINVSSAFISLSTSPLGVFHRALRAGKANISILDTSKMKQSHLFSVFPFLRHEPIMYGSDGKCRYFGQGEWLVWGVIPSEAILTTFSTDTLSSISTEYPSIGKLLQLHLIKNAKFNRAPLVRKLGSKNIMADMHSGRCMGQFLKLLNVPQSHISTLAMLFATKWSWRSPGDKRAAYLQGVQRGFISAYSLKLPPPDAEDTENEQEEDATGQYYEELESDREDESTEVDCQDEVQNDARDDVDLASGVADPFSMKRASIAAMLKW
;
A
#
# COMPACT_ATOMS: atom_id res chain seq x y z
N MET A 1 4.27 50.20 -49.85
CA MET A 1 3.52 50.04 -48.59
C MET A 1 2.49 48.93 -48.71
N ARG A 2 2.72 47.75 -48.11
CA ARG A 2 1.72 46.69 -47.93
C ARG A 2 1.74 46.26 -46.46
N SER A 3 0.66 46.56 -45.76
CA SER A 3 0.47 46.25 -44.34
C SER A 3 0.14 44.76 -44.17
N ARG A 4 1.01 44.01 -43.50
CA ARG A 4 0.74 42.63 -43.05
C ARG A 4 -0.15 42.70 -41.81
N ARG A 5 -1.44 42.38 -41.98
CA ARG A 5 -2.35 42.11 -40.85
C ARG A 5 -1.93 40.80 -40.20
N PHE A 6 -1.42 40.87 -38.96
CA PHE A 6 -1.29 39.71 -38.09
C PHE A 6 -2.69 39.17 -37.79
N LYS A 7 -2.95 37.92 -38.18
CA LYS A 7 -4.14 37.19 -37.74
C LYS A 7 -3.96 36.93 -36.24
N HIS A 8 -4.76 37.60 -35.42
CA HIS A 8 -4.92 37.23 -34.02
C HIS A 8 -5.47 35.80 -33.98
N THR A 9 -4.66 34.86 -33.52
CA THR A 9 -5.11 33.51 -33.19
C THR A 9 -6.06 33.64 -32.01
N GLN A 10 -7.35 33.61 -32.31
CA GLN A 10 -8.42 33.66 -31.32
C GLN A 10 -8.37 32.34 -30.54
N ILE A 11 -7.77 32.38 -29.35
CA ILE A 11 -7.77 31.24 -28.41
C ILE A 11 -9.24 30.94 -28.09
N ASP A 12 -9.66 29.70 -28.34
CA ASP A 12 -11.03 29.24 -28.18
C ASP A 12 -11.48 29.40 -26.72
N TRP A 13 -12.31 30.42 -26.47
CA TRP A 13 -12.86 30.79 -25.16
C TRP A 13 -13.78 29.70 -24.57
N ARG A 14 -14.03 28.61 -25.29
CA ARG A 14 -14.87 27.50 -24.85
C ARG A 14 -14.14 26.44 -24.01
N MET A 15 -12.83 26.53 -23.85
CA MET A 15 -12.04 25.59 -23.03
C MET A 15 -11.58 26.21 -21.69
N SER A 16 -12.47 26.94 -20.99
CA SER A 16 -12.17 27.38 -19.62
C SER A 16 -11.82 26.16 -18.75
N ALA A 17 -10.68 26.23 -18.07
CA ALA A 17 -10.26 25.21 -17.11
C ALA A 17 -11.41 24.91 -16.13
N LYS A 18 -11.71 23.62 -15.94
CA LYS A 18 -12.76 23.15 -15.02
C LYS A 18 -12.12 22.31 -13.93
N ILE A 19 -12.47 22.57 -12.67
CA ILE A 19 -12.01 21.76 -11.54
C ILE A 19 -12.59 20.36 -11.68
N LYS A 20 -11.73 19.34 -11.74
CA LYS A 20 -12.15 17.94 -11.69
C LYS A 20 -12.35 17.51 -10.23
N TRP A 21 -13.56 17.75 -9.72
CA TRP A 21 -13.92 17.44 -8.34
C TRP A 21 -13.88 15.94 -8.03
N ASN A 22 -12.94 15.54 -7.17
CA ASN A 22 -12.87 14.18 -6.64
C ASN A 22 -13.57 14.07 -5.27
N SER A 23 -13.73 12.83 -4.78
CA SER A 23 -14.38 12.56 -3.49
C SER A 23 -13.67 13.23 -2.31
N MET A 24 -12.34 13.33 -2.32
CA MET A 24 -11.58 13.95 -1.22
C MET A 24 -11.84 15.46 -1.14
N MET A 25 -11.78 16.16 -2.28
CA MET A 25 -12.08 17.59 -2.37
C MET A 25 -13.51 17.90 -1.93
N LYS A 26 -14.47 17.06 -2.34
CA LYS A 26 -15.87 17.18 -1.94
C LYS A 26 -16.05 16.94 -0.44
N THR A 27 -15.45 15.88 0.12
CA THR A 27 -15.52 15.58 1.55
C THR A 27 -14.88 16.67 2.39
N PHE A 28 -13.67 17.13 2.01
CA PHE A 28 -12.99 18.24 2.67
C PHE A 28 -13.84 19.50 2.70
N LEU A 29 -14.41 19.89 1.56
CA LEU A 29 -15.33 21.03 1.47
C LEU A 29 -16.57 20.86 2.34
N CYS A 30 -17.19 19.68 2.32
CA CYS A 30 -18.35 19.39 3.17
C CYS A 30 -18.00 19.45 4.66
N VAL A 31 -16.85 18.92 5.08
CA VAL A 31 -16.40 18.97 6.48
C VAL A 31 -16.09 20.41 6.88
N MET A 32 -15.38 21.19 6.05
CA MET A 32 -15.13 22.60 6.34
C MET A 32 -16.42 23.37 6.61
N VAL A 33 -17.41 23.27 5.71
CA VAL A 33 -18.67 24.01 5.85
C VAL A 33 -19.53 23.48 7.00
N ARG A 34 -19.39 22.20 7.38
CA ARG A 34 -20.12 21.62 8.51
C ARG A 34 -19.50 21.98 9.87
N CYS A 35 -18.18 22.16 9.93
CA CYS A 35 -17.45 22.33 11.19
C CYS A 35 -17.15 23.78 11.52
N TYR A 36 -17.01 24.64 10.51
CA TYR A 36 -16.54 26.01 10.66
C TYR A 36 -17.58 27.00 10.16
N THR A 37 -17.57 28.19 10.74
CA THR A 37 -18.38 29.31 10.28
C THR A 37 -18.00 29.63 8.84
N PRO A 38 -18.97 29.67 7.89
CA PRO A 38 -18.66 29.86 6.48
C PRO A 38 -17.98 31.20 6.22
N ASP A 39 -16.68 31.14 5.94
CA ASP A 39 -15.86 32.23 5.42
C ASP A 39 -15.28 31.75 4.10
N TRP A 40 -15.98 32.08 3.02
CA TRP A 40 -15.72 31.48 1.72
C TRP A 40 -14.38 31.93 1.12
N GLU A 41 -13.85 33.09 1.50
CA GLU A 41 -12.52 33.54 1.11
C GLU A 41 -11.47 32.65 1.77
N LYS A 42 -11.52 32.53 3.10
CA LYS A 42 -10.59 31.65 3.86
C LYS A 42 -10.70 30.19 3.47
N PHE A 43 -11.90 29.69 3.20
CA PHE A 43 -12.11 28.34 2.71
C PHE A 43 -11.46 28.14 1.34
N THR A 44 -11.48 29.16 0.48
CA THR A 44 -10.84 29.11 -0.83
C THR A 44 -9.32 29.08 -0.68
N ASP A 45 -8.75 29.94 0.17
CA ASP A 45 -7.31 29.96 0.43
C ASP A 45 -6.84 28.61 0.97
N LEU A 46 -7.55 28.08 1.96
CA LEU A 46 -7.23 26.80 2.56
C LEU A 46 -7.34 25.65 1.56
N PHE A 47 -8.38 25.64 0.74
CA PHE A 47 -8.57 24.65 -0.32
C PHE A 47 -7.47 24.73 -1.39
N ASN A 48 -7.05 25.93 -1.76
CA ASN A 48 -5.96 26.17 -2.70
C ASN A 48 -4.63 25.65 -2.14
N ILE A 49 -4.40 25.79 -0.83
CA ILE A 49 -3.22 25.22 -0.16
C ILE A 49 -3.30 23.69 -0.14
N ALA A 50 -4.42 23.13 0.35
CA ALA A 50 -4.60 21.69 0.51
C ALA A 50 -4.52 20.92 -0.83
N PHE A 51 -5.04 21.50 -1.90
CA PHE A 51 -5.18 20.86 -3.21
C PHE A 51 -4.40 21.55 -4.33
N ALA A 52 -3.34 22.30 -4.01
CA ALA A 52 -2.53 23.05 -4.96
C ALA A 52 -2.11 22.20 -6.18
N ASN A 53 -1.63 20.98 -5.94
CA ASN A 53 -1.18 20.07 -6.99
C ASN A 53 -2.35 19.58 -7.88
N ASN A 54 -3.50 19.25 -7.28
CA ASN A 54 -4.69 18.83 -8.02
C ASN A 54 -5.24 19.97 -8.89
N LEU A 55 -5.18 21.21 -8.40
CA LEU A 55 -5.62 22.40 -9.12
C LEU A 55 -4.67 22.72 -10.29
N LYS A 56 -3.35 22.68 -10.07
CA LYS A 56 -2.34 22.83 -11.13
C LYS A 56 -2.53 21.81 -12.25
N ALA A 57 -2.78 20.55 -11.92
CA ALA A 57 -3.07 19.50 -12.91
C ALA A 57 -4.34 19.74 -13.73
N CYS A 58 -5.26 20.59 -13.24
CA CYS A 58 -6.46 21.03 -13.97
C CYS A 58 -6.27 22.37 -14.70
N GLY A 59 -5.04 22.91 -14.76
CA GLY A 59 -4.73 24.21 -15.38
C GLY A 59 -4.91 25.43 -14.48
N PHE A 60 -5.09 25.24 -13.16
CA PHE A 60 -5.23 26.33 -12.19
C PHE A 60 -3.90 26.58 -11.46
N HIS A 61 -3.02 27.39 -12.05
CA HIS A 61 -1.70 27.68 -11.49
C HIS A 61 -1.76 28.57 -10.24
N ASP A 62 -2.71 29.50 -10.20
CA ASP A 62 -2.91 30.46 -9.10
C ASP A 62 -4.01 30.02 -8.12
N GLY A 63 -4.37 28.73 -8.14
CA GLY A 63 -5.49 28.20 -7.39
C GLY A 63 -6.85 28.53 -8.04
N THR A 64 -7.93 28.25 -7.30
CA THR A 64 -9.29 28.50 -7.74
C THR A 64 -9.93 29.69 -7.04
N ARG A 65 -11.06 30.16 -7.60
CA ARG A 65 -11.88 31.23 -7.04
C ARG A 65 -12.92 30.67 -6.09
N THR A 66 -13.51 31.56 -5.30
CA THR A 66 -14.55 31.25 -4.33
C THR A 66 -15.83 30.69 -4.95
N GLN A 67 -16.23 31.21 -6.11
CA GLN A 67 -17.50 30.85 -6.74
C GLN A 67 -17.60 29.35 -7.08
N PRO A 68 -16.57 28.71 -7.70
CA PRO A 68 -16.54 27.25 -7.86
C PRO A 68 -16.81 26.43 -6.60
N LEU A 69 -16.21 26.78 -5.45
CA LEU A 69 -16.42 26.07 -4.18
C LEU A 69 -17.85 26.23 -3.69
N ARG A 70 -18.37 27.46 -3.71
CA ARG A 70 -19.74 27.75 -3.27
C ARG A 70 -20.77 27.05 -4.15
N SER A 71 -20.58 27.10 -5.47
CA SER A 71 -21.40 26.38 -6.45
C SER A 71 -21.34 24.87 -6.21
N GLN A 72 -20.15 24.31 -5.99
CA GLN A 72 -19.99 22.89 -5.72
C GLN A 72 -20.68 22.48 -4.42
N TRP A 73 -20.53 23.23 -3.34
CA TRP A 73 -21.20 22.92 -2.07
C TRP A 73 -22.73 22.99 -2.20
N ASN A 74 -23.25 24.04 -2.86
CA ASN A 74 -24.68 24.16 -3.15
C ASN A 74 -25.19 22.98 -3.99
N HIS A 75 -24.41 22.56 -4.99
CA HIS A 75 -24.73 21.39 -5.81
C HIS A 75 -24.76 20.10 -4.97
N LEU A 76 -23.74 19.86 -4.14
CA LEU A 76 -23.69 18.71 -3.23
C LEU A 76 -24.90 18.68 -2.28
N LYS A 77 -25.30 19.84 -1.74
CA LYS A 77 -26.45 19.99 -0.86
C LYS A 77 -27.78 19.78 -1.59
N HIS A 78 -27.98 20.50 -2.70
CA HIS A 78 -29.24 20.52 -3.46
C HIS A 78 -29.59 19.12 -3.99
N TRP A 79 -28.61 18.44 -4.57
CA TRP A 79 -28.79 17.10 -5.13
C TRP A 79 -28.65 15.98 -4.10
N LYS A 80 -28.47 16.32 -2.82
CA LYS A 80 -28.18 15.38 -1.73
C LYS A 80 -27.11 14.38 -2.18
N ASP A 81 -25.99 14.89 -2.71
CA ASP A 81 -24.86 14.06 -3.12
C ASP A 81 -24.52 13.12 -1.96
N PRO A 82 -24.24 11.82 -2.17
CA PRO A 82 -24.10 10.93 -1.04
C PRO A 82 -22.87 11.24 -0.18
N ILE A 83 -21.89 12.04 -0.64
CA ILE A 83 -20.87 12.63 0.24
C ILE A 83 -21.50 13.65 1.19
N TRP A 84 -22.37 14.52 0.69
CA TRP A 84 -23.09 15.48 1.51
C TRP A 84 -23.98 14.78 2.54
N ILE A 85 -24.75 13.76 2.11
CA ILE A 85 -25.58 12.95 3.03
C ILE A 85 -24.70 12.27 4.06
N CYS A 86 -23.57 11.66 3.66
CA CYS A 86 -22.65 11.03 4.58
C CYS A 86 -22.12 12.06 5.59
N VAL A 87 -21.50 13.13 5.11
CA VAL A 87 -20.86 14.13 5.98
C VAL A 87 -21.86 14.85 6.86
N ASN A 88 -23.11 15.09 6.44
CA ASN A 88 -24.12 15.82 7.24
C ASN A 88 -25.07 14.90 8.01
N GLY A 89 -25.21 13.65 7.60
CA GLY A 89 -26.02 12.63 8.24
C GLY A 89 -25.28 11.86 9.32
N THR A 90 -23.94 11.81 9.32
CA THR A 90 -23.17 11.20 10.40
C THR A 90 -23.34 12.01 11.70
N PRO A 91 -23.89 11.44 12.79
CA PRO A 91 -23.97 12.10 14.09
C PRO A 91 -22.58 12.46 14.61
N LEU A 92 -22.42 13.59 15.31
CA LEU A 92 -21.13 14.04 15.86
C LEU A 92 -20.41 12.96 16.68
N ALA A 93 -21.14 12.12 17.41
CA ALA A 93 -20.58 10.99 18.18
C ALA A 93 -19.96 9.86 17.33
N GLN A 94 -20.26 9.80 16.02
CA GLN A 94 -19.73 8.80 15.09
C GLN A 94 -18.66 9.39 14.14
N TRP A 95 -18.08 10.55 14.49
CA TRP A 95 -17.17 11.32 13.64
C TRP A 95 -15.73 10.87 13.62
N VAL A 96 -15.36 9.72 14.18
CA VAL A 96 -13.95 9.28 14.22
C VAL A 96 -13.30 9.36 12.82
N GLY A 97 -14.02 8.98 11.75
CA GLY A 97 -13.52 9.12 10.38
C GLY A 97 -13.54 10.54 9.78
N LEU A 98 -14.36 11.46 10.31
CA LEU A 98 -14.39 12.88 9.91
C LEU A 98 -13.40 13.75 10.68
N SER A 99 -12.98 13.30 11.87
CA SER A 99 -11.97 13.98 12.71
C SER A 99 -10.64 14.19 11.97
N LEU A 100 -10.34 13.35 10.99
CA LEU A 100 -9.14 13.43 10.16
C LEU A 100 -9.21 14.54 9.12
N PHE A 101 -10.41 14.80 8.60
CA PHE A 101 -10.61 15.97 7.77
C PHE A 101 -10.50 17.23 8.62
N VAL A 102 -11.02 17.23 9.84
CA VAL A 102 -10.85 18.34 10.79
C VAL A 102 -9.37 18.55 11.10
N GLU A 103 -8.61 17.50 11.39
CA GLU A 103 -7.17 17.58 11.63
C GLU A 103 -6.40 18.05 10.38
N MET A 104 -6.72 17.54 9.19
CA MET A 104 -6.12 17.99 7.95
C MET A 104 -6.41 19.47 7.68
N ILE A 105 -7.65 19.92 7.94
CA ILE A 105 -8.06 21.32 7.86
C ILE A 105 -7.22 22.17 8.81
N GLU A 106 -7.14 21.78 10.08
CA GLU A 106 -6.39 22.51 11.12
C GLU A 106 -4.89 22.57 10.84
N ARG A 107 -4.27 21.45 10.42
CA ARG A 107 -2.85 21.43 10.01
C ARG A 107 -2.57 22.30 8.79
N THR A 108 -3.48 22.28 7.80
CA THR A 108 -3.34 23.13 6.61
C THR A 108 -3.53 24.61 6.96
N ALA A 109 -4.42 24.90 7.92
CA ALA A 109 -4.74 26.25 8.38
C ALA A 109 -3.66 26.83 9.30
N HIS A 110 -2.93 25.97 10.02
CA HIS A 110 -1.96 26.37 11.03
C HIS A 110 -0.97 27.42 10.51
N GLY A 111 -0.97 28.58 11.16
CA GLY A 111 -0.12 29.73 10.80
C GLY A 111 -0.45 30.44 9.49
N LYS A 112 -1.48 30.00 8.75
CA LYS A 112 -1.82 30.50 7.40
C LYS A 112 -3.22 31.10 7.33
N VAL A 113 -4.21 30.42 7.90
CA VAL A 113 -5.62 30.79 7.81
C VAL A 113 -6.27 30.62 9.18
N ARG A 114 -6.97 31.64 9.67
CA ARG A 114 -7.71 31.54 10.94
C ARG A 114 -9.17 31.17 10.69
N LEU A 115 -9.54 29.95 11.08
CA LEU A 115 -10.91 29.46 11.03
C LEU A 115 -11.62 29.65 12.38
N PHE A 116 -12.94 29.73 12.34
CA PHE A 116 -13.79 29.78 13.53
C PHE A 116 -14.76 28.62 13.51
N ALA A 117 -14.86 27.89 14.62
CA ALA A 117 -15.82 26.79 14.75
C ALA A 117 -17.26 27.27 14.50
N GLN A 118 -18.09 26.41 13.93
CA GLN A 118 -19.53 26.67 13.81
C GLN A 118 -20.20 26.53 15.18
N ARG A 119 -21.29 27.26 15.41
CA ARG A 119 -22.04 27.16 16.66
C ARG A 119 -22.48 25.71 16.94
N GLY A 120 -22.16 25.21 18.13
CA GLY A 120 -22.47 23.83 18.54
C GLY A 120 -21.48 22.79 18.03
N VAL A 121 -20.42 23.21 17.34
CA VAL A 121 -19.29 22.36 16.97
C VAL A 121 -18.13 22.71 17.89
N ASP A 122 -17.74 21.75 18.72
CA ASP A 122 -16.56 21.88 19.56
C ASP A 122 -15.37 21.26 18.81
N ILE A 123 -14.59 22.10 18.13
CA ILE A 123 -13.42 21.64 17.35
C ILE A 123 -12.37 21.00 18.27
N PRO A 124 -11.99 21.60 19.42
CA PRO A 124 -11.18 20.92 20.42
C PRO A 124 -11.74 19.56 20.80
N HIS A 125 -13.04 19.41 21.03
CA HIS A 125 -13.67 18.10 21.31
C HIS A 125 -13.83 17.21 20.07
N LEU A 126 -13.83 17.69 18.84
CA LEU A 126 -13.83 16.82 17.65
C LEU A 126 -12.43 16.30 17.37
N LEU A 127 -11.44 17.17 17.53
CA LEU A 127 -10.04 16.78 17.58
C LEU A 127 -9.88 15.81 18.74
N ALA A 128 -10.38 16.17 19.93
CA ALA A 128 -10.30 15.40 21.17
C ALA A 128 -11.17 14.17 21.18
N MET A 129 -12.30 14.03 20.48
CA MET A 129 -13.03 12.76 20.25
C MET A 129 -12.28 11.92 19.25
N GLY A 130 -11.75 12.59 18.22
CA GLY A 130 -10.63 12.09 17.47
C GLY A 130 -9.63 11.48 18.44
N LYS A 131 -9.24 12.18 19.53
CA LYS A 131 -8.33 11.82 20.67
C LYS A 131 -8.91 10.99 21.86
N GLU A 132 -10.22 10.81 22.04
CA GLU A 132 -10.93 10.41 23.29
C GLU A 132 -11.85 9.23 23.00
N ALA A 133 -12.38 9.10 21.78
CA ALA A 133 -12.65 7.77 21.24
C ALA A 133 -11.34 6.94 21.21
N ARG A 134 -10.16 7.59 21.32
CA ARG A 134 -8.88 6.95 21.68
C ARG A 134 -8.70 6.66 23.19
N LEU A 135 -9.46 7.28 24.12
CA LEU A 135 -9.28 7.20 25.59
C LEU A 135 -10.44 6.50 26.38
N GLU A 136 -11.73 6.70 26.07
CA GLU A 136 -12.84 6.36 26.99
C GLU A 136 -13.15 4.86 27.17
N ARG A 137 -12.79 3.99 26.22
CA ARG A 137 -13.04 2.53 26.36
C ARG A 137 -12.10 1.81 27.32
N ILE A 138 -11.11 2.52 27.86
CA ILE A 138 -10.20 2.01 28.90
C ILE A 138 -10.93 1.87 30.25
N SER A 139 -11.96 2.67 30.52
CA SER A 139 -12.60 2.73 31.84
C SER A 139 -13.79 1.77 32.01
N SER A 140 -14.35 1.21 30.93
CA SER A 140 -15.62 0.47 30.98
C SER A 140 -15.47 -1.05 31.10
N SER A 141 -14.27 -1.61 30.97
CA SER A 141 -14.02 -3.07 30.96
C SER A 141 -13.45 -3.64 32.27
N SER A 142 -13.33 -2.85 33.33
CA SER A 142 -12.75 -3.25 34.62
C SER A 142 -13.77 -3.52 35.74
N SER A 143 -15.06 -3.70 35.43
CA SER A 143 -16.09 -3.99 36.43
C SER A 143 -16.95 -5.20 36.04
N THR A 144 -16.42 -6.41 36.31
CA THR A 144 -17.18 -7.50 36.94
C THR A 144 -16.23 -8.67 37.25
N THR A 145 -15.82 -8.80 38.51
CA THR A 145 -15.50 -10.12 39.10
C THR A 145 -15.98 -10.15 40.56
N PRO A 146 -16.69 -11.20 41.01
CA PRO A 146 -17.14 -11.31 42.39
C PRO A 146 -16.00 -11.75 43.31
N THR A 147 -15.87 -11.06 44.44
CA THR A 147 -14.96 -11.36 45.54
C THR A 147 -15.32 -12.71 46.18
N GLN A 148 -14.38 -13.66 46.19
CA GLN A 148 -14.38 -14.75 47.17
C GLN A 148 -13.00 -14.89 47.81
N THR A 149 -13.00 -14.68 49.12
CA THR A 149 -11.88 -14.54 50.05
C THR A 149 -11.23 -15.89 50.36
N ARG A 150 -9.88 -15.96 50.43
CA ARG A 150 -9.17 -17.07 51.07
C ARG A 150 -8.02 -16.57 51.94
N ILE A 151 -8.09 -16.90 53.23
CA ILE A 151 -7.12 -16.63 54.29
C ILE A 151 -6.11 -17.80 54.37
N GLN A 152 -4.85 -17.46 54.67
CA GLN A 152 -3.71 -18.36 54.94
C GLN A 152 -3.85 -19.15 56.26
N GLN A 153 -3.20 -20.32 56.35
CA GLN A 153 -2.21 -20.66 57.41
C GLN A 153 -1.60 -22.06 57.21
N THR A 154 -0.33 -22.20 57.64
CA THR A 154 0.60 -23.35 57.51
C THR A 154 0.67 -24.21 58.81
N PRO A 155 1.66 -25.12 59.03
CA PRO A 155 1.57 -26.62 59.11
C PRO A 155 1.81 -27.18 60.56
N PRO A 156 1.97 -28.51 60.81
CA PRO A 156 3.31 -29.16 60.77
C PRO A 156 3.40 -30.71 60.48
N GLU A 157 4.61 -31.12 60.07
CA GLU A 157 5.44 -32.33 60.37
C GLU A 157 4.94 -33.82 60.37
N SER A 158 5.50 -34.61 59.41
CA SER A 158 6.26 -35.90 59.53
C SER A 158 5.59 -37.23 60.01
N PRO A 159 6.14 -38.45 59.73
CA PRO A 159 7.08 -38.94 58.69
C PRO A 159 6.77 -40.38 58.11
N ILE A 160 7.70 -40.95 57.29
CA ILE A 160 7.91 -42.41 56.96
C ILE A 160 7.00 -42.97 55.82
N GLN A 161 7.38 -43.79 54.81
CA GLN A 161 8.48 -44.73 54.53
C GLN A 161 8.68 -44.95 53.01
N ILE A 162 9.91 -45.34 52.66
CA ILE A 162 10.38 -45.91 51.38
C ILE A 162 9.72 -47.28 51.12
N ILE A 163 9.39 -47.60 49.85
CA ILE A 163 9.53 -48.93 49.18
C ILE A 163 9.11 -48.77 47.70
N SER A 164 10.03 -49.03 46.76
CA SER A 164 9.69 -49.56 45.41
C SER A 164 9.55 -51.08 45.55
N PRO A 165 8.74 -51.79 44.74
CA PRO A 165 9.28 -52.28 43.46
C PRO A 165 8.26 -52.72 42.36
N VAL A 166 8.83 -53.12 41.21
CA VAL A 166 8.42 -54.22 40.30
C VAL A 166 7.36 -53.99 39.20
N ARG A 167 7.82 -54.36 37.99
CA ARG A 167 7.15 -54.65 36.71
C ARG A 167 6.47 -56.03 36.71
N PRO A 168 5.32 -56.22 36.03
CA PRO A 168 5.20 -57.31 35.03
C PRO A 168 4.32 -56.92 33.80
N GLN A 169 4.74 -57.15 32.56
CA GLN A 169 4.42 -58.30 31.66
C GLN A 169 2.96 -58.42 31.14
N LEU A 170 2.86 -58.57 29.81
CA LEU A 170 1.71 -58.95 28.94
C LEU A 170 1.05 -60.28 29.35
N PRO A 171 -0.23 -60.60 28.96
CA PRO A 171 -0.64 -61.12 27.61
C PRO A 171 -2.15 -60.87 27.26
N PRO A 172 -2.88 -61.66 26.42
CA PRO A 172 -2.74 -62.06 25.00
C PRO A 172 -3.95 -61.67 24.09
N THR A 173 -3.83 -61.99 22.79
CA THR A 173 -4.82 -61.98 21.66
C THR A 173 -6.07 -62.88 21.84
N PRO A 174 -7.15 -62.66 21.05
CA PRO A 174 -7.47 -63.48 19.85
C PRO A 174 -7.95 -62.66 18.61
N HIS A 175 -7.53 -62.99 17.37
CA HIS A 175 -8.24 -63.76 16.31
C HIS A 175 -9.65 -63.22 15.92
N VAL A 176 -10.13 -63.12 14.67
CA VAL A 176 -9.68 -63.47 13.31
C VAL A 176 -10.69 -62.90 12.27
N SER A 177 -10.29 -62.96 11.00
CA SER A 177 -11.09 -62.94 9.75
C SER A 177 -11.38 -61.60 9.08
N ASP A 178 -11.35 -61.50 7.75
CA ASP A 178 -10.59 -62.19 6.69
C ASP A 178 -10.83 -61.34 5.42
N SER A 179 -9.79 -61.30 4.59
CA SER A 179 -9.65 -60.85 3.18
C SER A 179 -10.81 -61.22 2.22
N PRO A 180 -10.76 -60.91 0.89
CA PRO A 180 -9.75 -60.20 0.06
C PRO A 180 -10.28 -59.22 -1.03
N VAL A 181 -9.30 -58.54 -1.63
CA VAL A 181 -9.12 -57.73 -2.86
C VAL A 181 -9.02 -58.67 -4.12
N PRO A 182 -8.77 -58.28 -5.42
CA PRO A 182 -9.10 -57.19 -6.40
C PRO A 182 -9.70 -57.80 -7.73
N PRO A 183 -9.45 -57.40 -9.03
CA PRO A 183 -8.82 -56.21 -9.69
C PRO A 183 -9.44 -55.64 -11.02
N LEU A 184 -8.90 -54.46 -11.41
CA LEU A 184 -8.55 -53.86 -12.74
C LEU A 184 -9.17 -54.36 -14.07
N LEU A 185 -9.61 -53.42 -14.96
CA LEU A 185 -9.01 -53.02 -16.27
C LEU A 185 -10.00 -52.36 -17.27
N ALA A 186 -9.54 -51.26 -17.89
CA ALA A 186 -9.58 -50.86 -19.31
C ALA A 186 -10.87 -50.67 -20.18
N ARG A 187 -10.83 -49.57 -20.99
CA ARG A 187 -11.41 -49.35 -22.36
C ARG A 187 -12.95 -49.31 -22.47
N GLU A 188 -13.64 -48.61 -23.38
CA GLU A 188 -13.37 -47.85 -24.61
C GLU A 188 -14.66 -47.09 -25.03
N ASN A 189 -14.50 -45.99 -25.77
CA ASN A 189 -15.31 -45.50 -26.92
C ASN A 189 -16.80 -45.05 -26.83
N LEU A 190 -17.00 -43.87 -27.47
CA LEU A 190 -18.16 -43.17 -28.10
C LEU A 190 -19.24 -44.05 -28.80
N PRO A 191 -20.32 -43.53 -29.47
CA PRO A 191 -20.75 -42.14 -29.81
C PRO A 191 -22.26 -41.82 -29.51
N SER A 192 -22.69 -40.55 -29.40
CA SER A 192 -23.25 -39.63 -30.44
C SER A 192 -24.57 -40.06 -31.11
N GLU A 193 -25.67 -39.32 -30.89
CA GLU A 193 -26.57 -38.91 -31.99
C GLU A 193 -27.52 -37.76 -31.59
N MET A 194 -27.50 -36.72 -32.43
CA MET A 194 -28.46 -35.62 -32.52
C MET A 194 -29.73 -36.08 -33.27
N LEU A 195 -30.88 -35.46 -33.03
CA LEU A 195 -31.57 -34.55 -33.98
C LEU A 195 -32.99 -34.18 -33.52
N THR A 196 -33.28 -32.90 -33.74
CA THR A 196 -34.49 -32.03 -33.60
C THR A 196 -35.71 -32.44 -34.45
N PRO A 197 -36.76 -31.60 -34.68
CA PRO A 197 -37.52 -30.61 -33.89
C PRO A 197 -39.04 -31.00 -33.88
N THR A 198 -40.02 -30.22 -33.38
CA THR A 198 -40.94 -29.42 -34.25
C THR A 198 -42.19 -28.92 -33.46
N GLN A 199 -42.53 -27.63 -33.67
CA GLN A 199 -43.84 -26.95 -33.61
C GLN A 199 -44.63 -26.71 -32.30
N SER A 200 -44.90 -25.41 -32.08
CA SER A 200 -45.99 -24.79 -31.28
C SER A 200 -47.31 -24.83 -32.10
N PRO A 201 -48.53 -24.63 -31.53
CA PRO A 201 -48.93 -23.33 -30.92
C PRO A 201 -50.03 -23.32 -29.82
N SER A 202 -50.07 -22.19 -29.11
CA SER A 202 -51.25 -21.50 -28.52
C SER A 202 -52.10 -22.17 -27.41
N LYS A 203 -52.10 -21.57 -26.21
CA LYS A 203 -53.30 -20.97 -25.56
C LYS A 203 -52.97 -20.32 -24.20
N SER A 204 -53.31 -19.03 -24.12
CA SER A 204 -53.77 -18.26 -22.95
C SER A 204 -53.54 -18.82 -21.55
N ALA A 205 -52.67 -18.16 -20.78
CA ALA A 205 -52.66 -18.25 -19.32
C ALA A 205 -52.58 -16.86 -18.68
N SER A 206 -53.48 -16.69 -17.73
CA SER A 206 -53.74 -15.54 -16.88
C SER A 206 -52.52 -15.02 -16.13
N TYR A 207 -52.46 -13.70 -16.07
CA TYR A 207 -51.78 -12.83 -15.11
C TYR A 207 -51.53 -13.48 -13.75
N ASN A 208 -50.26 -13.75 -13.45
CA ASN A 208 -49.71 -13.72 -12.10
C ASN A 208 -48.46 -12.86 -12.15
N LEU A 209 -48.54 -11.68 -11.52
CA LEU A 209 -47.44 -10.73 -11.35
C LEU A 209 -46.35 -11.36 -10.47
N THR A 210 -45.32 -11.91 -11.10
CA THR A 210 -44.02 -12.10 -10.45
C THR A 210 -43.32 -10.73 -10.39
N PRO A 211 -42.84 -10.28 -9.22
CA PRO A 211 -42.05 -9.06 -9.15
C PRO A 211 -40.77 -9.27 -9.94
N SER A 212 -40.56 -8.37 -10.90
CA SER A 212 -39.33 -8.24 -11.67
C SER A 212 -38.10 -8.31 -10.78
N SER A 213 -37.17 -9.19 -11.15
CA SER A 213 -35.77 -9.22 -10.75
C SER A 213 -35.25 -7.83 -10.40
N SER A 214 -35.02 -7.60 -9.11
CA SER A 214 -34.35 -6.40 -8.63
C SER A 214 -32.89 -6.47 -9.08
N LEU A 215 -32.52 -5.56 -9.99
CA LEU A 215 -31.13 -5.17 -10.18
C LEU A 215 -30.49 -4.93 -8.80
N PRO A 216 -29.33 -5.52 -8.49
CA PRO A 216 -28.70 -5.32 -7.21
C PRO A 216 -28.32 -3.84 -7.06
N SER A 217 -28.79 -3.25 -5.97
CA SER A 217 -28.44 -1.88 -5.56
C SER A 217 -26.91 -1.76 -5.42
N PRO A 218 -26.27 -0.65 -5.83
CA PRO A 218 -24.81 -0.52 -5.87
C PRO A 218 -24.16 -0.31 -4.48
N LEU A 219 -24.84 -0.67 -3.40
CA LEU A 219 -24.26 -0.76 -2.05
C LEU A 219 -23.60 -2.13 -1.87
N GLN A 220 -22.70 -2.50 -2.79
CA GLN A 220 -21.84 -3.66 -2.62
C GLN A 220 -20.91 -3.43 -1.42
N SER A 221 -20.69 -4.48 -0.63
CA SER A 221 -19.63 -4.60 0.37
C SER A 221 -18.39 -3.83 -0.07
N VAL A 222 -17.88 -2.93 0.80
CA VAL A 222 -16.61 -2.18 0.60
C VAL A 222 -15.45 -3.12 0.33
N ARG A 223 -15.60 -4.38 0.77
CA ARG A 223 -14.67 -5.45 0.51
C ARG A 223 -15.15 -6.19 -0.73
N PRO A 224 -14.54 -5.97 -1.90
CA PRO A 224 -14.56 -7.03 -2.89
C PRO A 224 -13.95 -8.26 -2.22
N ASP A 225 -14.51 -9.42 -2.50
CA ASP A 225 -14.14 -10.71 -1.89
C ASP A 225 -12.75 -11.15 -2.40
N VAL A 226 -11.72 -10.40 -2.01
CA VAL A 226 -10.34 -10.56 -2.43
C VAL A 226 -9.59 -11.18 -1.26
N THR A 227 -9.28 -12.45 -1.41
CA THR A 227 -8.40 -13.16 -0.48
C THR A 227 -7.02 -12.48 -0.48
N PRO A 228 -6.48 -12.11 0.69
CA PRO A 228 -5.14 -11.56 0.76
C PRO A 228 -4.12 -12.61 0.33
N PRO A 229 -3.01 -12.18 -0.29
CA PRO A 229 -1.90 -13.10 -0.53
C PRO A 229 -1.37 -13.57 0.83
N PRO A 230 -0.90 -14.82 0.95
CA PRO A 230 -0.49 -15.40 2.24
C PRO A 230 0.65 -14.61 2.92
N LEU A 231 1.45 -13.90 2.11
CA LEU A 231 2.56 -13.09 2.57
C LEU A 231 2.49 -11.68 2.02
N LEU A 232 2.79 -10.73 2.89
CA LEU A 232 2.97 -9.33 2.57
C LEU A 232 4.30 -8.82 3.10
N PHE A 233 4.75 -7.70 2.57
CA PHE A 233 6.06 -7.11 2.87
C PHE A 233 5.89 -5.63 3.21
N ARG A 234 6.65 -5.13 4.16
CA ARG A 234 6.71 -3.72 4.52
C ARG A 234 8.15 -3.27 4.57
N PHE A 235 8.45 -2.11 3.98
CA PHE A 235 9.64 -1.35 4.34
C PHE A 235 9.19 -0.27 5.34
N TRP A 236 10.05 0.11 6.26
CA TRP A 236 9.84 1.24 7.17
C TRP A 236 11.16 1.84 7.63
N ASP A 237 11.14 3.12 7.93
CA ASP A 237 12.26 3.99 8.31
C ASP A 237 11.78 5.04 9.32
N GLU A 238 12.64 5.98 9.71
CA GLU A 238 12.30 7.08 10.63
C GLU A 238 11.20 8.02 10.09
N ASN A 239 11.00 8.04 8.78
CA ASN A 239 9.98 8.85 8.11
C ASN A 239 8.63 8.12 8.01
N SER A 240 8.57 6.86 8.41
CA SER A 240 7.36 6.05 8.38
C SER A 240 6.45 6.42 9.55
N GLY A 241 5.22 6.85 9.25
CA GLY A 241 4.27 7.26 10.28
C GLY A 241 3.80 6.11 11.19
N GLY A 242 3.53 6.45 12.45
CA GLY A 242 3.05 5.54 13.50
C GLY A 242 4.17 4.75 14.20
N MET A 243 3.79 3.85 15.10
CA MET A 243 4.74 2.95 15.75
C MET A 243 5.17 1.87 14.77
N ASN A 244 6.47 1.82 14.50
CA ASN A 244 7.06 0.78 13.67
C ASN A 244 8.16 0.10 14.48
N SER A 245 7.95 -1.17 14.82
CA SER A 245 8.93 -1.99 15.51
C SER A 245 8.95 -3.39 14.91
N ALA A 246 9.98 -4.17 15.27
CA ALA A 246 10.13 -5.54 14.80
C ALA A 246 9.02 -6.48 15.30
N ASP A 247 8.35 -6.10 16.38
CA ASP A 247 7.32 -6.86 17.08
C ASP A 247 5.92 -6.27 16.95
N LYS A 248 5.74 -5.04 16.47
CA LYS A 248 4.41 -4.44 16.34
C LYS A 248 4.40 -3.32 15.31
N PHE A 249 3.29 -3.21 14.58
CA PHE A 249 2.99 -2.00 13.81
C PHE A 249 1.69 -1.38 14.26
N VAL A 250 1.69 -0.06 14.39
CA VAL A 250 0.51 0.72 14.73
C VAL A 250 0.44 1.89 13.77
N ALA A 251 -0.67 2.04 13.04
CA ALA A 251 -0.82 3.17 12.13
C ALA A 251 -0.80 4.48 12.93
N GLY A 252 -0.28 5.57 12.34
CA GLY A 252 -0.07 6.83 13.06
C GLY A 252 -1.31 7.47 13.70
N MET A 253 -2.53 7.08 13.30
CA MET A 253 -3.75 7.51 13.98
C MET A 253 -3.99 6.80 15.32
N TRP A 254 -3.39 5.63 15.50
CA TRP A 254 -3.57 4.73 16.64
C TRP A 254 -2.33 4.61 17.51
N ASP A 255 -1.27 5.36 17.19
CA ASP A 255 0.07 5.36 17.82
C ASP A 255 0.08 6.01 19.22
N LEU A 256 -0.95 5.73 20.00
CA LEU A 256 -1.03 6.04 21.41
C LEU A 256 -1.20 4.70 22.12
N GLU A 257 -0.30 4.40 23.06
CA GLU A 257 -0.05 3.07 23.64
C GLU A 257 -1.31 2.34 24.15
N ASP A 258 -2.39 3.06 24.45
CA ASP A 258 -3.62 2.52 25.05
C ASP A 258 -4.90 2.66 24.18
N SER A 259 -4.79 2.95 22.88
CA SER A 259 -5.98 3.18 22.02
C SER A 259 -6.67 1.88 21.59
N THR A 260 -7.96 1.70 21.92
CA THR A 260 -8.78 0.67 21.26
C THR A 260 -9.09 1.08 19.83
N ILE A 261 -8.64 0.30 18.86
CA ILE A 261 -8.85 0.61 17.44
C ILE A 261 -10.28 0.24 17.05
N PRO A 262 -11.10 1.20 16.57
CA PRO A 262 -12.44 0.91 16.09
C PRO A 262 -12.33 0.00 14.86
N ILE A 263 -13.03 -1.13 14.88
CA ILE A 263 -13.05 -2.03 13.74
C ILE A 263 -13.87 -1.35 12.64
N PRO A 264 -13.34 -1.24 11.40
CA PRO A 264 -14.11 -0.73 10.28
C PRO A 264 -15.13 -1.80 9.88
N ASP A 265 -16.30 -1.79 10.53
CA ASP A 265 -17.46 -2.53 10.07
C ASP A 265 -18.48 -1.58 9.42
N HIS A 266 -19.41 -2.14 8.65
CA HIS A 266 -20.41 -1.35 7.92
C HIS A 266 -21.42 -0.65 8.84
N SER A 267 -21.52 -1.07 10.10
CA SER A 267 -22.35 -0.41 11.11
C SER A 267 -21.69 0.82 11.73
N THR A 268 -20.36 0.92 11.68
CA THR A 268 -19.58 1.97 12.35
C THR A 268 -18.97 2.98 11.39
N ILE A 269 -18.57 2.57 10.18
CA ILE A 269 -17.92 3.46 9.21
C ILE A 269 -18.53 3.31 7.82
N HIS A 270 -19.05 4.42 7.30
CA HIS A 270 -19.64 4.46 5.96
C HIS A 270 -18.58 4.14 4.87
N PRO A 271 -18.91 3.30 3.86
CA PRO A 271 -18.04 2.92 2.74
C PRO A 271 -17.22 4.04 2.10
N ARG A 272 -17.86 5.19 1.89
CA ARG A 272 -17.22 6.36 1.27
C ARG A 272 -16.16 7.00 2.16
N ILE A 273 -16.31 6.92 3.48
CA ILE A 273 -15.30 7.39 4.43
C ILE A 273 -14.06 6.53 4.28
N ILE A 274 -14.19 5.20 4.34
CA ILE A 274 -13.06 4.26 4.12
C ILE A 274 -12.37 4.55 2.79
N SER A 275 -13.11 4.65 1.68
CA SER A 275 -12.53 4.98 0.38
C SER A 275 -11.76 6.31 0.39
N THR A 276 -12.27 7.32 1.10
CA THR A 276 -11.56 8.61 1.17
C THR A 276 -10.32 8.52 2.06
N LEU A 277 -10.36 7.79 3.17
CA LEU A 277 -9.20 7.55 4.03
C LEU A 277 -8.10 6.76 3.33
N VAL A 278 -8.46 5.74 2.55
CA VAL A 278 -7.53 5.00 1.68
C VAL A 278 -6.84 5.97 0.72
N ARG A 279 -7.61 6.84 0.05
CA ARG A 279 -7.02 7.83 -0.86
C ARG A 279 -6.13 8.83 -0.14
N MET A 280 -6.52 9.30 1.05
CA MET A 280 -5.67 10.21 1.86
C MET A 280 -4.35 9.56 2.22
N HIS A 281 -4.38 8.32 2.73
CA HIS A 281 -3.16 7.59 3.08
C HIS A 281 -2.19 7.43 1.91
N LEU A 282 -2.74 7.25 0.71
CA LEU A 282 -1.96 7.03 -0.50
C LEU A 282 -1.50 8.32 -1.16
N THR A 283 -1.98 9.49 -0.74
CA THR A 283 -1.49 10.79 -1.23
C THR A 283 -0.21 11.21 -0.52
N ARG A 284 0.58 12.11 -1.13
CA ARG A 284 1.84 12.65 -0.56
C ARG A 284 1.64 13.59 0.63
N ILE A 285 0.41 13.72 1.15
CA ILE A 285 0.13 14.61 2.27
C ILE A 285 0.48 13.85 3.56
N ASN A 286 1.40 14.41 4.34
CA ASN A 286 1.82 13.81 5.60
C ASN A 286 0.74 14.02 6.69
N VAL A 287 -0.24 13.11 6.71
CA VAL A 287 -1.30 13.04 7.72
C VAL A 287 -1.21 11.72 8.47
N SER A 288 -1.55 11.76 9.76
CA SER A 288 -1.68 10.54 10.56
C SER A 288 -2.74 9.64 9.93
N SER A 289 -2.31 8.45 9.49
CA SER A 289 -3.16 7.52 8.74
C SER A 289 -3.77 6.44 9.62
N ALA A 290 -4.94 5.94 9.23
CA ALA A 290 -5.59 4.78 9.87
C ALA A 290 -4.93 3.46 9.43
N PHE A 291 -4.09 3.54 8.41
CA PHE A 291 -3.61 2.42 7.65
C PHE A 291 -2.09 2.26 7.77
N ILE A 292 -1.68 1.00 7.79
CA ILE A 292 -0.32 0.55 7.61
C ILE A 292 -0.21 -0.02 6.18
N SER A 293 0.64 0.57 5.35
CA SER A 293 0.85 0.12 3.96
C SER A 293 1.76 -1.11 3.89
N LEU A 294 1.33 -2.09 3.11
CA LEU A 294 1.98 -3.35 2.83
C LEU A 294 2.01 -3.61 1.32
N SER A 295 2.99 -4.38 0.85
CA SER A 295 3.16 -4.74 -0.56
C SER A 295 3.15 -6.24 -0.77
N THR A 296 2.64 -6.70 -1.91
CA THR A 296 2.79 -8.08 -2.39
C THR A 296 4.16 -8.34 -3.04
N SER A 297 4.95 -7.29 -3.27
CA SER A 297 6.19 -7.37 -4.04
C SER A 297 7.41 -7.19 -3.13
N PRO A 298 8.15 -8.27 -2.80
CA PRO A 298 9.42 -8.15 -2.08
C PRO A 298 10.41 -7.26 -2.85
N LEU A 299 10.47 -7.35 -4.19
CA LEU A 299 11.37 -6.50 -4.98
C LEU A 299 11.10 -5.00 -4.78
N GLY A 300 9.83 -4.60 -4.68
CA GLY A 300 9.48 -3.20 -4.44
C GLY A 300 9.86 -2.72 -3.05
N VAL A 301 9.69 -3.57 -2.03
CA VAL A 301 10.07 -3.28 -0.65
C VAL A 301 11.59 -3.18 -0.50
N PHE A 302 12.34 -4.13 -1.08
CA PHE A 302 13.81 -4.11 -1.09
C PHE A 302 14.33 -2.89 -1.85
N HIS A 303 13.77 -2.57 -3.01
CA HIS A 303 14.13 -1.38 -3.78
C HIS A 303 14.01 -0.09 -2.97
N ARG A 304 12.89 0.08 -2.27
CA ARG A 304 12.65 1.26 -1.43
C ARG A 304 13.57 1.31 -0.23
N ALA A 305 13.71 0.20 0.49
CA ALA A 305 14.56 0.12 1.67
C ALA A 305 16.02 0.43 1.34
N LEU A 306 16.59 -0.21 0.31
CA LEU A 306 17.98 -0.01 -0.10
C LEU A 306 18.26 1.42 -0.57
N ARG A 307 17.26 2.10 -1.15
CA ARG A 307 17.38 3.51 -1.55
C ARG A 307 17.21 4.49 -0.39
N ALA A 308 16.52 4.10 0.68
CA ALA A 308 16.38 4.93 1.89
C ALA A 308 17.64 4.88 2.77
N GLY A 309 18.56 3.93 2.56
CA GLY A 309 19.77 3.79 3.35
C GLY A 309 19.49 3.06 4.66
N LYS A 310 19.06 3.78 5.70
CA LYS A 310 18.73 3.24 7.03
C LYS A 310 17.25 2.85 7.11
N ALA A 311 16.95 1.60 6.76
CA ALA A 311 15.58 1.10 6.75
C ALA A 311 15.48 -0.35 7.22
N ASN A 312 14.28 -0.71 7.66
CA ASN A 312 13.92 -2.06 8.05
C ASN A 312 12.92 -2.65 7.05
N ILE A 313 13.00 -3.97 6.89
CA ILE A 313 12.08 -4.76 6.07
C ILE A 313 11.44 -5.80 6.97
N SER A 314 10.12 -5.88 6.91
CA SER A 314 9.33 -6.88 7.63
C SER A 314 8.55 -7.76 6.67
N ILE A 315 8.55 -9.05 6.96
CA ILE A 315 7.77 -10.07 6.24
C ILE A 315 6.61 -10.49 7.13
N LEU A 316 5.41 -10.50 6.57
CA LEU A 316 4.19 -10.67 7.35
C LEU A 316 3.30 -11.80 6.82
N ASP A 317 2.69 -12.55 7.72
CA ASP A 317 1.73 -13.63 7.45
C ASP A 317 0.30 -13.10 7.61
N THR A 318 -0.44 -13.07 6.50
CA THR A 318 -1.81 -12.52 6.52
C THR A 318 -2.81 -13.44 7.20
N SER A 319 -2.51 -14.73 7.37
CA SER A 319 -3.38 -15.67 8.08
C SER A 319 -3.50 -15.36 9.58
N LYS A 320 -2.53 -14.60 10.10
CA LYS A 320 -2.47 -14.12 11.48
C LYS A 320 -3.12 -12.74 11.66
N MET A 321 -3.64 -12.17 10.58
CA MET A 321 -4.34 -10.89 10.60
C MET A 321 -5.85 -11.10 10.48
N LYS A 322 -6.62 -10.20 11.08
CA LYS A 322 -8.07 -10.18 10.89
C LYS A 322 -8.37 -9.74 9.45
N GLN A 323 -9.04 -10.59 8.68
CA GLN A 323 -9.46 -10.28 7.31
C GLN A 323 -10.26 -8.98 7.21
N SER A 324 -11.01 -8.64 8.26
CA SER A 324 -11.77 -7.38 8.33
C SER A 324 -10.91 -6.12 8.35
N HIS A 325 -9.62 -6.23 8.67
CA HIS A 325 -8.69 -5.10 8.74
C HIS A 325 -7.87 -4.95 7.45
N LEU A 326 -7.97 -5.90 6.51
CA LEU A 326 -7.17 -5.91 5.29
C LEU A 326 -7.95 -5.30 4.12
N PHE A 327 -7.33 -4.34 3.45
CA PHE A 327 -7.91 -3.63 2.32
C PHE A 327 -6.97 -3.69 1.13
N SER A 328 -7.39 -4.35 0.06
CA SER A 328 -6.70 -4.24 -1.24
C SER A 328 -6.91 -2.81 -1.77
N VAL A 329 -5.85 -2.14 -2.19
CA VAL A 329 -5.95 -0.76 -2.70
C VAL A 329 -6.56 -0.70 -4.10
N PHE A 330 -6.23 -1.66 -4.96
CA PHE A 330 -6.60 -1.64 -6.38
C PHE A 330 -8.10 -1.40 -6.64
N PRO A 331 -9.04 -2.06 -5.93
CA PRO A 331 -10.47 -1.78 -6.08
C PRO A 331 -10.90 -0.34 -5.82
N PHE A 332 -10.22 0.39 -4.92
CA PHE A 332 -10.51 1.79 -4.61
C PHE A 332 -10.00 2.75 -5.68
N LEU A 333 -8.94 2.37 -6.41
CA LEU A 333 -8.27 3.25 -7.38
C LEU A 333 -8.47 2.86 -8.84
N ARG A 334 -9.00 1.66 -9.14
CA ARG A 334 -9.12 1.14 -10.53
C ARG A 334 -9.82 2.10 -11.50
N HIS A 335 -10.86 2.79 -11.02
CA HIS A 335 -11.67 3.71 -11.82
C HIS A 335 -11.24 5.17 -11.67
N GLU A 336 -10.55 5.50 -10.59
CA GLU A 336 -10.13 6.86 -10.27
C GLU A 336 -8.70 6.85 -9.68
N PRO A 337 -7.67 6.58 -10.52
CA PRO A 337 -6.29 6.48 -10.06
C PRO A 337 -5.80 7.80 -9.49
N ILE A 338 -4.81 7.72 -8.60
CA ILE A 338 -4.11 8.91 -8.12
C ILE A 338 -3.16 9.36 -9.22
N MET A 339 -3.27 10.64 -9.60
CA MET A 339 -2.43 11.24 -10.61
C MET A 339 -1.17 11.79 -9.96
N TYR A 340 -0.01 11.37 -10.45
CA TYR A 340 1.30 11.84 -10.04
C TYR A 340 2.03 12.51 -11.21
N GLY A 341 2.98 13.36 -10.84
CA GLY A 341 3.83 14.10 -11.75
C GLY A 341 3.37 15.52 -12.03
N SER A 342 4.27 16.38 -12.53
CA SER A 342 4.05 17.81 -12.81
C SER A 342 2.93 18.07 -13.80
N ASP A 343 2.67 17.11 -14.68
CA ASP A 343 1.62 17.15 -15.70
C ASP A 343 0.46 16.18 -15.42
N GLY A 344 0.52 15.45 -14.30
CA GLY A 344 -0.46 14.42 -13.98
C GLY A 344 -0.51 13.27 -15.01
N LYS A 345 0.57 12.97 -15.75
CA LYS A 345 0.57 11.85 -16.71
C LYS A 345 0.78 10.48 -16.05
N CYS A 346 1.35 10.42 -14.84
CA CYS A 346 1.56 9.15 -14.16
C CYS A 346 0.30 8.73 -13.37
N ARG A 347 -0.29 7.60 -13.74
CA ARG A 347 -1.44 7.03 -13.04
C ARG A 347 -0.99 5.97 -12.04
N TYR A 348 -1.32 6.16 -10.78
CA TYR A 348 -1.10 5.17 -9.73
C TYR A 348 -2.42 4.49 -9.36
N PHE A 349 -2.43 3.17 -9.54
CA PHE A 349 -3.60 2.31 -9.32
C PHE A 349 -3.50 1.49 -8.02
N GLY A 350 -2.39 1.58 -7.28
CA GLY A 350 -2.14 0.77 -6.07
C GLY A 350 -2.16 -0.73 -6.29
N GLN A 351 -1.74 -1.17 -7.48
CA GLN A 351 -1.65 -2.59 -7.78
C GLN A 351 -0.59 -3.26 -6.89
N GLY A 352 -1.00 -4.32 -6.19
CA GLY A 352 -0.14 -5.03 -5.24
C GLY A 352 0.07 -4.31 -3.92
N GLU A 353 -0.66 -3.22 -3.65
CA GLU A 353 -0.66 -2.55 -2.35
C GLU A 353 -1.86 -2.97 -1.51
N TRP A 354 -1.60 -3.22 -0.24
CA TRP A 354 -2.57 -3.63 0.77
C TRP A 354 -2.43 -2.73 1.97
N LEU A 355 -3.56 -2.36 2.56
CA LEU A 355 -3.60 -1.52 3.75
C LEU A 355 -4.17 -2.31 4.91
N VAL A 356 -3.49 -2.27 6.05
CA VAL A 356 -4.00 -2.81 7.30
C VAL A 356 -4.56 -1.67 8.13
N TRP A 357 -5.82 -1.75 8.51
CA TRP A 357 -6.41 -0.82 9.46
C TRP A 357 -5.89 -1.10 10.87
N GLY A 358 -5.42 -0.06 11.55
CA GLY A 358 -5.12 -0.17 12.97
C GLY A 358 -3.72 -0.64 13.27
N VAL A 359 -3.66 -1.92 13.64
CA VAL A 359 -2.49 -2.60 14.18
C VAL A 359 -2.21 -3.84 13.36
N ILE A 360 -0.92 -4.12 13.17
CA ILE A 360 -0.46 -5.44 12.81
C ILE A 360 0.15 -6.07 14.07
N PRO A 361 -0.41 -7.20 14.54
CA PRO A 361 0.03 -7.80 15.79
C PRO A 361 1.34 -8.57 15.59
N SER A 362 2.05 -8.84 16.68
CA SER A 362 3.38 -9.47 16.66
C SER A 362 3.37 -10.84 16.01
N GLU A 363 2.32 -11.64 16.23
CA GLU A 363 2.16 -12.96 15.65
C GLU A 363 2.05 -12.96 14.12
N ALA A 364 1.72 -11.82 13.52
CA ALA A 364 1.66 -11.67 12.08
C ALA A 364 3.00 -11.26 11.46
N ILE A 365 4.00 -10.87 12.26
CA ILE A 365 5.33 -10.51 11.78
C ILE A 365 6.21 -11.76 11.86
N LEU A 366 6.60 -12.29 10.69
CA LEU A 366 7.45 -13.48 10.63
C LEU A 366 8.90 -13.16 10.96
N THR A 367 9.39 -12.04 10.45
CA THR A 367 10.74 -11.53 10.72
C THR A 367 10.85 -10.06 10.31
N THR A 368 11.77 -9.36 10.95
CA THR A 368 12.19 -8.00 10.60
C THR A 368 13.71 -7.94 10.59
N PHE A 369 14.29 -7.27 9.59
CA PHE A 369 15.73 -7.12 9.44
C PHE A 369 16.06 -5.77 8.78
N SER A 370 17.25 -5.24 9.06
CA SER A 370 17.71 -3.96 8.50
C SER A 370 18.37 -4.13 7.13
N THR A 371 18.50 -3.03 6.39
CA THR A 371 19.34 -2.92 5.20
C THR A 371 20.82 -3.21 5.50
N ASP A 372 21.31 -2.88 6.69
CA ASP A 372 22.66 -3.21 7.13
C ASP A 372 22.83 -4.72 7.25
N THR A 373 21.87 -5.40 7.86
CA THR A 373 21.86 -6.88 7.96
C THR A 373 21.90 -7.52 6.56
N LEU A 374 21.16 -6.97 5.58
CA LEU A 374 21.23 -7.45 4.20
C LEU A 374 22.62 -7.27 3.58
N SER A 375 23.26 -6.13 3.85
CA SER A 375 24.58 -5.80 3.34
C SER A 375 25.64 -6.71 3.96
N SER A 376 25.63 -6.87 5.29
CA SER A 376 26.55 -7.78 5.99
C SER A 376 26.41 -9.22 5.51
N ILE A 377 25.18 -9.74 5.35
CA ILE A 377 24.96 -11.08 4.78
C ILE A 377 25.52 -11.18 3.35
N SER A 378 25.29 -10.15 2.52
CA SER A 378 25.78 -10.14 1.14
C SER A 378 27.31 -10.14 1.05
N THR A 379 27.98 -9.48 1.99
CA THR A 379 29.45 -9.38 2.07
C THR A 379 30.06 -10.65 2.65
N GLU A 380 29.55 -11.14 3.78
CA GLU A 380 30.08 -12.35 4.44
C GLU A 380 29.82 -13.62 3.63
N TYR A 381 28.69 -13.68 2.90
CA TYR A 381 28.31 -14.82 2.07
C TYR A 381 28.20 -14.41 0.59
N PRO A 382 29.31 -14.34 -0.17
CA PRO A 382 29.33 -13.84 -1.55
C PRO A 382 28.40 -14.58 -2.52
N SER A 383 28.12 -15.87 -2.27
CA SER A 383 27.15 -16.64 -3.06
C SER A 383 25.72 -16.10 -2.89
N ILE A 384 25.35 -15.71 -1.66
CA ILE A 384 24.09 -15.05 -1.35
C ILE A 384 24.09 -13.63 -1.95
N GLY A 385 25.18 -12.87 -1.79
CA GLY A 385 25.29 -11.52 -2.36
C GLY A 385 25.11 -11.49 -3.88
N LYS A 386 25.76 -12.42 -4.59
CA LYS A 386 25.60 -12.60 -6.04
C LYS A 386 24.16 -12.96 -6.43
N LEU A 387 23.47 -13.76 -5.60
CA LEU A 387 22.09 -14.16 -5.82
C LEU A 387 21.12 -12.97 -5.68
N LEU A 388 21.29 -12.17 -4.61
CA LEU A 388 20.39 -11.07 -4.26
C LEU A 388 20.56 -9.85 -5.15
N GLN A 389 21.75 -9.60 -5.70
CA GLN A 389 22.01 -8.49 -6.62
C GLN A 389 21.63 -7.11 -6.06
N LEU A 390 21.87 -6.89 -4.76
CA LEU A 390 21.43 -5.68 -4.04
C LEU A 390 21.90 -4.38 -4.70
N HIS A 391 23.13 -4.35 -5.24
CA HIS A 391 23.66 -3.19 -5.96
C HIS A 391 22.82 -2.80 -7.20
N LEU A 392 22.31 -3.77 -7.96
CA LEU A 392 21.47 -3.48 -9.13
C LEU A 392 20.13 -2.88 -8.71
N ILE A 393 19.60 -3.37 -7.59
CA ILE A 393 18.33 -2.92 -7.04
C ILE A 393 18.50 -1.51 -6.48
N LYS A 394 19.49 -1.27 -5.59
CA LYS A 394 19.79 0.04 -5.01
C LYS A 394 19.96 1.12 -6.09
N ASN A 395 20.72 0.82 -7.14
CA ASN A 395 21.09 1.80 -8.17
C ASN A 395 20.02 1.99 -9.26
N ALA A 396 18.91 1.27 -9.22
CA ALA A 396 17.83 1.46 -10.19
C ALA A 396 16.99 2.70 -9.85
N LYS A 397 16.81 3.62 -10.81
CA LYS A 397 15.95 4.80 -10.64
C LYS A 397 14.52 4.41 -10.22
N PHE A 398 13.96 3.40 -10.89
CA PHE A 398 12.60 2.90 -10.63
C PHE A 398 12.54 1.36 -10.60
N ASN A 399 11.71 0.82 -9.72
CA ASN A 399 11.29 -0.57 -9.76
C ASN A 399 10.23 -0.79 -10.87
N ARG A 400 10.70 -0.88 -12.13
CA ARG A 400 9.87 -1.07 -13.34
C ARG A 400 10.52 -2.11 -14.26
N ALA A 401 9.94 -2.29 -15.45
CA ALA A 401 10.44 -3.20 -16.48
C ALA A 401 11.97 -3.13 -16.73
N PRO A 402 12.64 -1.95 -16.73
CA PRO A 402 14.10 -1.90 -16.89
C PRO A 402 14.87 -2.66 -15.81
N LEU A 403 14.50 -2.52 -14.53
CA LEU A 403 15.12 -3.27 -13.44
C LEU A 403 14.86 -4.78 -13.60
N VAL A 404 13.62 -5.15 -13.88
CA VAL A 404 13.23 -6.56 -14.08
C VAL A 404 14.02 -7.19 -15.24
N ARG A 405 14.19 -6.49 -16.37
CA ARG A 405 15.02 -6.92 -17.50
C ARG A 405 16.49 -7.06 -17.11
N LYS A 406 17.03 -6.12 -16.32
CA LYS A 406 18.42 -6.15 -15.84
C LYS A 406 18.68 -7.32 -14.89
N LEU A 407 17.72 -7.65 -14.03
CA LEU A 407 17.79 -8.83 -13.16
C LEU A 407 17.70 -10.13 -13.99
N GLY A 408 16.78 -10.18 -14.95
CA GLY A 408 16.63 -11.33 -15.85
C GLY A 408 17.82 -11.58 -16.77
N SER A 409 18.54 -10.53 -17.18
CA SER A 409 19.73 -10.65 -18.04
C SER A 409 20.94 -11.26 -17.33
N LYS A 410 20.95 -11.30 -15.98
CA LYS A 410 21.98 -12.02 -15.22
C LYS A 410 21.87 -13.54 -15.30
N ASN A 411 20.83 -14.09 -15.92
CA ASN A 411 20.67 -15.51 -16.22
C ASN A 411 20.82 -16.43 -14.99
N ILE A 412 20.41 -15.95 -13.80
CA ILE A 412 20.36 -16.78 -12.60
C ILE A 412 19.27 -17.83 -12.79
N MET A 413 19.63 -19.10 -12.55
CA MET A 413 18.72 -20.24 -12.63
C MET A 413 18.11 -20.51 -11.25
N ALA A 414 16.81 -20.78 -11.20
CA ALA A 414 16.15 -21.37 -10.03
C ALA A 414 16.42 -22.88 -10.03
N ASP A 415 17.58 -23.27 -9.51
CA ASP A 415 18.07 -24.64 -9.45
C ASP A 415 18.48 -25.03 -8.02
N MET A 416 19.03 -26.23 -7.85
CA MET A 416 19.48 -26.72 -6.55
C MET A 416 20.50 -25.80 -5.86
N HIS A 417 21.40 -25.16 -6.62
CA HIS A 417 22.47 -24.35 -6.05
C HIS A 417 21.96 -22.98 -5.59
N SER A 418 21.21 -22.28 -6.44
CA SER A 418 20.56 -21.03 -6.04
C SER A 418 19.52 -21.26 -4.93
N GLY A 419 18.85 -22.42 -4.96
CA GLY A 419 17.98 -22.90 -3.90
C GLY A 419 18.72 -22.99 -2.58
N ARG A 420 19.88 -23.64 -2.52
CA ARG A 420 20.68 -23.72 -1.28
C ARG A 420 21.05 -22.34 -0.75
N CYS A 421 21.50 -21.44 -1.62
CA CYS A 421 21.85 -20.07 -1.23
C CYS A 421 20.63 -19.31 -0.67
N MET A 422 19.47 -19.44 -1.31
CA MET A 422 18.20 -18.86 -0.82
C MET A 422 17.78 -19.47 0.52
N GLY A 423 17.92 -20.78 0.70
CA GLY A 423 17.63 -21.44 1.98
C GLY A 423 18.51 -20.93 3.12
N GLN A 424 19.81 -20.76 2.87
CA GLN A 424 20.75 -20.18 3.83
C GLN A 424 20.38 -18.73 4.16
N PHE A 425 20.09 -17.93 3.14
CA PHE A 425 19.64 -16.55 3.30
C PHE A 425 18.38 -16.44 4.18
N LEU A 426 17.33 -17.23 3.88
CA LEU A 426 16.10 -17.21 4.66
C LEU A 426 16.33 -17.67 6.11
N LYS A 427 17.28 -18.58 6.35
CA LYS A 427 17.67 -18.99 7.70
C LYS A 427 18.36 -17.86 8.45
N LEU A 428 19.29 -17.15 7.81
CA LEU A 428 19.97 -15.98 8.39
C LEU A 428 18.96 -14.88 8.74
N LEU A 429 17.93 -14.69 7.91
CA LEU A 429 16.83 -13.77 8.22
C LEU A 429 15.85 -14.29 9.28
N ASN A 430 16.11 -15.41 9.95
CA ASN A 430 15.24 -16.03 10.95
C ASN A 430 13.81 -16.32 10.46
N VAL A 431 13.65 -16.61 9.17
CA VAL A 431 12.34 -16.97 8.60
C VAL A 431 11.90 -18.33 9.15
N PRO A 432 10.64 -18.48 9.61
CA PRO A 432 10.11 -19.78 10.03
C PRO A 432 10.11 -20.81 8.90
N GLN A 433 10.49 -22.05 9.21
CA GLN A 433 10.61 -23.13 8.22
C GLN A 433 9.32 -23.36 7.40
N SER A 434 8.15 -23.16 8.01
CA SER A 434 6.85 -23.31 7.34
C SER A 434 6.66 -22.37 6.14
N HIS A 435 7.40 -21.27 6.05
CA HIS A 435 7.19 -20.22 5.04
C HIS A 435 8.29 -20.16 3.98
N ILE A 436 9.37 -20.94 4.13
CA ILE A 436 10.57 -20.81 3.26
C ILE A 436 10.29 -21.14 1.80
N SER A 437 9.45 -22.15 1.52
CA SER A 437 9.11 -22.53 0.15
C SER A 437 8.33 -21.41 -0.55
N THR A 438 7.33 -20.84 0.12
CA THR A 438 6.53 -19.74 -0.42
C THR A 438 7.38 -18.50 -0.68
N LEU A 439 8.24 -18.13 0.27
CA LEU A 439 9.16 -17.00 0.11
C LEU A 439 10.15 -17.24 -1.03
N ALA A 440 10.80 -18.40 -1.07
CA ALA A 440 11.77 -18.72 -2.11
C ALA A 440 11.15 -18.64 -3.52
N MET A 441 9.90 -19.07 -3.68
CA MET A 441 9.17 -18.94 -4.94
C MET A 441 8.86 -17.48 -5.31
N LEU A 442 8.51 -16.65 -4.32
CA LEU A 442 8.30 -15.22 -4.52
C LEU A 442 9.59 -14.53 -4.97
N PHE A 443 10.72 -14.80 -4.32
CA PHE A 443 12.02 -14.24 -4.73
C PHE A 443 12.40 -14.67 -6.14
N ALA A 444 12.34 -15.97 -6.45
CA ALA A 444 12.67 -16.47 -7.79
C ALA A 444 11.81 -15.81 -8.88
N THR A 445 10.51 -15.62 -8.62
CA THR A 445 9.60 -14.96 -9.56
C THR A 445 9.91 -13.47 -9.70
N LYS A 446 10.11 -12.76 -8.57
CA LYS A 446 10.27 -11.30 -8.57
C LYS A 446 11.65 -10.85 -9.03
N TRP A 447 12.69 -11.66 -8.84
CA TRP A 447 14.03 -11.42 -9.40
C TRP A 447 14.19 -11.97 -10.82
N SER A 448 13.13 -12.49 -11.44
CA SER A 448 13.15 -13.04 -12.81
C SER A 448 14.18 -14.15 -13.01
N TRP A 449 14.32 -15.04 -12.03
CA TRP A 449 15.17 -16.22 -12.17
C TRP A 449 14.55 -17.20 -13.14
N ARG A 450 15.38 -17.73 -14.04
CA ARG A 450 14.95 -18.67 -15.07
C ARG A 450 14.67 -20.03 -14.45
N SER A 451 13.60 -20.69 -14.89
CA SER A 451 13.29 -22.07 -14.52
C SER A 451 13.19 -22.89 -15.80
N PRO A 452 14.24 -23.62 -16.22
CA PRO A 452 14.15 -24.51 -17.37
C PRO A 452 13.26 -25.71 -17.00
N GLY A 453 12.04 -25.75 -17.52
CA GLY A 453 11.08 -26.83 -17.27
C GLY A 453 10.69 -26.98 -15.79
N ASP A 454 10.54 -28.22 -15.32
CA ASP A 454 10.05 -28.59 -13.98
C ASP A 454 11.12 -28.55 -12.87
N LYS A 455 12.19 -27.78 -13.07
CA LYS A 455 13.30 -27.67 -12.10
C LYS A 455 12.96 -26.88 -10.83
N ARG A 456 11.72 -26.40 -10.68
CA ARG A 456 11.23 -25.77 -9.44
C ARG A 456 11.32 -26.73 -8.25
N ALA A 457 11.10 -28.03 -8.47
CA ALA A 457 11.27 -29.04 -7.41
C ALA A 457 12.73 -29.11 -6.93
N ALA A 458 13.70 -29.08 -7.85
CA ALA A 458 15.12 -29.08 -7.51
C ALA A 458 15.54 -27.80 -6.77
N TYR A 459 14.99 -26.65 -7.18
CA TYR A 459 15.17 -25.38 -6.46
C TYR A 459 14.66 -25.46 -5.03
N LEU A 460 13.41 -25.90 -4.82
CA LEU A 460 12.83 -26.03 -3.48
C LEU A 460 13.55 -27.08 -2.61
N GLN A 461 14.02 -28.17 -3.21
CA GLN A 461 14.88 -29.13 -2.51
C GLN A 461 16.21 -28.47 -2.09
N GLY A 462 16.77 -27.62 -2.94
CA GLY A 462 17.92 -26.78 -2.62
C GLY A 462 17.63 -25.86 -1.44
N VAL A 463 16.49 -25.15 -1.46
CA VAL A 463 16.04 -24.26 -0.38
C VAL A 463 15.97 -25.01 0.96
N GLN A 464 15.30 -26.16 0.98
CA GLN A 464 15.19 -26.97 2.21
C GLN A 464 16.57 -27.41 2.73
N ARG A 465 17.45 -27.88 1.84
CA ARG A 465 18.82 -28.30 2.21
C ARG A 465 19.66 -27.13 2.71
N GLY A 466 19.59 -25.98 2.04
CA GLY A 466 20.27 -24.76 2.43
C GLY A 466 19.84 -24.29 3.81
N PHE A 467 18.54 -24.25 4.06
CA PHE A 467 17.95 -23.85 5.32
C PHE A 467 18.38 -24.76 6.48
N ILE A 468 18.37 -26.09 6.29
CA ILE A 468 18.87 -27.05 7.28
C ILE A 468 20.39 -26.91 7.46
N SER A 469 21.17 -26.76 6.40
CA SER A 469 22.62 -26.66 6.53
C SER A 469 23.08 -25.37 7.24
N ALA A 470 22.23 -24.35 7.26
CA ALA A 470 22.55 -23.03 7.81
C ALA A 470 22.48 -22.93 9.34
N TYR A 471 22.15 -23.99 10.07
CA TYR A 471 22.18 -23.96 11.55
C TYR A 471 23.57 -23.64 12.13
N SER A 472 24.64 -23.88 11.35
CA SER A 472 26.01 -23.52 11.74
C SER A 472 26.43 -22.11 11.34
N LEU A 473 25.63 -21.42 10.51
CA LEU A 473 25.92 -20.04 10.11
C LEU A 473 25.53 -19.09 11.22
N LYS A 474 26.37 -18.09 11.47
CA LYS A 474 26.07 -17.01 12.41
C LYS A 474 25.69 -15.78 11.62
N LEU A 475 24.77 -14.98 12.18
CA LEU A 475 24.59 -13.63 11.70
C LEU A 475 25.90 -12.88 11.99
N PRO A 476 26.46 -12.15 11.01
CA PRO A 476 27.55 -11.25 11.30
C PRO A 476 27.07 -10.24 12.36
N PRO A 477 27.91 -9.87 13.34
CA PRO A 477 27.60 -8.74 14.20
C PRO A 477 27.33 -7.52 13.31
N PRO A 478 26.37 -6.65 13.66
CA PRO A 478 26.25 -5.37 12.97
C PRO A 478 27.57 -4.62 13.17
N ASP A 479 28.39 -4.54 12.13
CA ASP A 479 29.71 -3.92 12.21
C ASP A 479 29.58 -2.45 12.65
N ALA A 480 30.52 -2.04 13.50
CA ALA A 480 30.65 -0.69 14.01
C ALA A 480 31.00 0.26 12.87
N GLU A 481 30.20 1.32 12.72
CA GLU A 481 30.44 2.53 11.92
C GLU A 481 31.47 2.37 10.77
N ASP A 482 31.02 1.83 9.64
CA ASP A 482 31.75 2.00 8.38
C ASP A 482 31.85 3.50 8.09
N THR A 483 33.06 4.02 8.25
CA THR A 483 33.44 5.39 7.89
C THR A 483 33.61 5.47 6.37
N GLU A 484 32.54 5.19 5.63
CA GLU A 484 32.48 5.60 4.23
C GLU A 484 31.96 7.04 4.21
N ASN A 485 32.81 7.97 3.73
CA ASN A 485 32.44 9.36 3.45
C ASN A 485 31.27 9.39 2.45
N GLU A 486 30.05 9.31 2.96
CA GLU A 486 28.85 9.67 2.22
C GLU A 486 28.89 11.19 2.05
N GLN A 487 29.18 11.63 0.82
CA GLN A 487 28.84 12.98 0.41
C GLN A 487 27.33 13.13 0.58
N GLU A 488 26.96 13.96 1.56
CA GLU A 488 25.62 14.30 1.99
C GLU A 488 24.86 14.95 0.82
N GLU A 489 24.28 14.14 -0.06
CA GLU A 489 23.20 14.58 -0.95
C GLU A 489 21.90 14.60 -0.14
N ASP A 490 21.50 15.81 0.23
CA ASP A 490 20.19 16.26 0.72
C ASP A 490 19.11 15.16 0.76
N ALA A 491 18.99 14.51 1.93
CA ALA A 491 17.95 13.54 2.26
C ALA A 491 16.58 14.21 2.56
N THR A 492 16.24 15.30 1.89
CA THR A 492 14.83 15.62 1.69
C THR A 492 14.29 14.69 0.61
N GLY A 493 13.20 13.98 0.91
CA GLY A 493 12.48 13.10 -0.02
C GLY A 493 11.85 13.83 -1.20
N GLN A 494 12.66 14.55 -1.97
CA GLN A 494 12.32 15.22 -3.20
C GLN A 494 12.37 14.16 -4.29
N TYR A 495 11.22 13.50 -4.46
CA TYR A 495 10.93 12.69 -5.62
C TYR A 495 10.85 13.63 -6.83
N TYR A 496 12.01 14.05 -7.34
CA TYR A 496 12.12 14.90 -8.51
C TYR A 496 11.84 14.12 -9.78
N GLU A 497 10.99 14.72 -10.60
CA GLU A 497 10.85 14.38 -11.99
C GLU A 497 12.05 14.93 -12.74
N GLU A 498 12.75 14.03 -13.41
CA GLU A 498 13.44 14.39 -14.63
C GLU A 498 12.71 13.72 -15.80
N LEU A 499 12.36 14.59 -16.74
CA LEU A 499 11.90 14.31 -18.07
C LEU A 499 12.87 13.33 -18.74
N GLU A 500 12.39 12.18 -19.18
CA GLU A 500 13.00 11.52 -20.33
C GLU A 500 11.95 10.72 -21.10
N SER A 501 12.01 10.98 -22.39
CA SER A 501 11.08 10.62 -23.45
C SER A 501 11.63 9.38 -24.15
N ASP A 502 11.40 8.20 -23.58
CA ASP A 502 11.66 6.95 -24.29
C ASP A 502 10.33 6.23 -24.51
N ARG A 503 9.61 6.71 -25.53
CA ARG A 503 8.73 5.84 -26.32
C ARG A 503 9.57 5.28 -27.46
N GLU A 504 10.08 4.07 -27.27
CA GLU A 504 10.20 3.14 -28.39
C GLU A 504 8.78 2.57 -28.59
N ASP A 505 8.04 3.18 -29.51
CA ASP A 505 6.83 2.59 -30.07
C ASP A 505 7.26 1.45 -31.01
N GLU A 506 7.16 0.22 -30.52
CA GLU A 506 7.17 -0.99 -31.33
C GLU A 506 5.80 -1.08 -32.02
N SER A 507 5.67 -0.43 -33.18
CA SER A 507 4.55 -0.62 -34.10
C SER A 507 5.01 -1.36 -35.35
N THR A 508 4.57 -2.61 -35.41
CA THR A 508 4.24 -3.45 -36.57
C THR A 508 4.64 -2.94 -37.96
N GLU A 509 5.44 -3.78 -38.62
CA GLU A 509 5.74 -3.86 -40.06
C GLU A 509 4.62 -3.33 -40.97
N VAL A 510 4.92 -2.28 -41.74
CA VAL A 510 4.38 -2.11 -43.10
C VAL A 510 5.51 -1.59 -43.99
N ASP A 511 5.92 -2.48 -44.87
CA ASP A 511 6.82 -2.28 -46.00
C ASP A 511 6.19 -1.33 -47.03
N CYS A 512 6.92 -0.30 -47.45
CA CYS A 512 6.73 0.42 -48.71
C CYS A 512 7.98 1.25 -49.00
N GLN A 513 8.76 0.77 -49.96
CA GLN A 513 9.83 1.47 -50.66
C GLN A 513 9.27 2.70 -51.39
N ASP A 514 9.98 3.82 -51.33
CA ASP A 514 10.34 4.58 -52.54
C ASP A 514 11.39 5.67 -52.23
N GLU A 515 12.41 5.68 -53.08
CA GLU A 515 13.55 6.60 -53.09
C GLU A 515 13.15 7.98 -53.62
N VAL A 516 13.68 9.07 -53.04
CA VAL A 516 14.18 10.23 -53.82
C VAL A 516 15.35 10.92 -53.08
N GLN A 517 16.38 11.18 -53.86
CA GLN A 517 17.68 11.81 -53.62
C GLN A 517 17.71 13.29 -53.20
N ASN A 518 18.88 13.66 -52.65
CA ASN A 518 19.57 14.98 -52.61
C ASN A 518 18.91 16.08 -51.75
N ASP A 519 19.62 16.90 -50.96
CA ASP A 519 20.85 17.62 -51.29
C ASP A 519 21.59 18.09 -50.02
N ALA A 520 22.86 18.43 -50.22
CA ALA A 520 23.84 18.86 -49.23
C ALA A 520 23.73 20.33 -48.78
N ARG A 521 24.51 20.67 -47.73
CA ARG A 521 24.96 22.02 -47.26
C ARG A 521 23.99 22.75 -46.29
N ASP A 522 24.40 23.45 -45.23
CA ASP A 522 25.65 24.14 -44.87
C ASP A 522 25.85 24.18 -43.34
N ASP A 523 27.12 24.19 -42.92
CA ASP A 523 27.61 24.62 -41.62
C ASP A 523 27.34 26.11 -41.37
N VAL A 524 26.76 26.48 -40.21
CA VAL A 524 26.96 27.81 -39.62
C VAL A 524 26.99 27.74 -38.09
N ASP A 525 28.19 27.92 -37.55
CA ASP A 525 28.49 28.30 -36.17
C ASP A 525 27.80 29.63 -35.82
N LEU A 526 27.06 29.66 -34.70
CA LEU A 526 26.64 30.91 -34.07
C LEU A 526 26.55 30.74 -32.55
N ALA A 527 27.68 31.01 -31.91
CA ALA A 527 27.78 31.32 -30.50
C ALA A 527 26.91 32.54 -30.16
N SER A 528 26.00 32.40 -29.20
CA SER A 528 25.48 33.55 -28.45
C SER A 528 25.26 33.15 -27.00
N GLY A 529 26.02 33.80 -26.12
CA GLY A 529 25.94 33.64 -24.68
C GLY A 529 24.62 34.20 -24.16
N VAL A 530 23.92 33.38 -23.38
CA VAL A 530 22.82 33.82 -22.53
C VAL A 530 23.27 33.62 -21.10
N ALA A 531 23.45 34.76 -20.42
CA ALA A 531 23.81 34.86 -19.02
C ALA A 531 22.74 34.19 -18.14
N ASP A 532 23.20 33.37 -17.19
CA ASP A 532 22.39 32.72 -16.16
C ASP A 532 21.84 33.77 -15.16
N PRO A 533 20.50 33.95 -15.07
CA PRO A 533 19.87 34.91 -14.16
C PRO A 533 19.95 34.53 -12.67
N PHE A 534 20.54 33.38 -12.30
CA PHE A 534 20.58 32.91 -10.91
C PHE A 534 21.91 33.14 -10.17
N SER A 535 22.92 33.65 -10.86
CA SER A 535 24.25 33.96 -10.29
C SER A 535 24.24 35.12 -9.27
N MET A 536 23.28 36.04 -9.33
CA MET A 536 23.20 37.20 -8.42
C MET A 536 22.48 36.93 -7.08
N LYS A 537 21.83 35.77 -6.90
CA LYS A 537 21.06 35.48 -5.66
C LYS A 537 21.82 34.71 -4.58
N ARG A 538 23.03 34.22 -4.87
CA ARG A 538 23.88 33.49 -3.90
C ARG A 538 24.82 34.41 -3.09
N ALA A 539 25.00 35.66 -3.50
CA ALA A 539 25.87 36.61 -2.80
C ALA A 539 25.18 37.40 -1.66
N SER A 540 23.85 37.35 -1.55
CA SER A 540 23.10 38.19 -0.59
C SER A 540 22.77 37.53 0.76
N ILE A 541 22.97 36.21 0.91
CA ILE A 541 22.64 35.47 2.14
C ILE A 541 23.86 35.31 3.05
N ALA A 542 25.08 35.36 2.51
CA ALA A 542 26.32 35.30 3.30
C ALA A 542 26.68 36.61 4.04
N ALA A 543 25.95 37.70 3.77
CA ALA A 543 26.18 39.01 4.41
C ALA A 543 25.17 39.37 5.51
N MET A 544 24.14 38.54 5.76
CA MET A 544 23.11 38.80 6.78
C MET A 544 23.26 38.01 8.09
N LEU A 545 24.29 37.16 8.22
CA LEU A 545 24.58 36.38 9.44
C LEU A 545 25.84 36.83 10.18
N LYS A 546 26.15 38.13 10.09
CA LYS A 546 26.99 38.81 11.07
C LYS A 546 26.18 39.97 11.62
N TRP A 547 25.48 39.71 12.72
CA TRP A 547 25.38 40.50 13.95
C TRP A 547 24.43 39.80 14.92
#